data_AF-A0A973GX97-F1
#
_entry.id   AF-A0A973GX97-F1
#
_cell.length_a   1.000
_cell.length_b   1.000
_cell.length_c   1.000
_cell.angle_alpha   90.00
_cell.angle_beta   90.00
_cell.angle_gamma   90.00
#
_symmetry.space_group_name_H-M   'P 1'
#
loop_
_entity.id
_entity.type
_entity.pdbx_description
1 polymer ?
#
loop_
_entity_poly.entity_id
_entity_poly.type
_entity_poly.pdbx_seq_one_letter_code
_entity_poly.pdbx_strand_id
1 'polypeptide(L)'
;EITTYPVGELLSNYMVQLFSKVFEWAFSGITEEEITAKSTTLFLDLAAEVEKTYVKTVPVYMVKKEGKWLISGNTTNYEMMDALTGGILEFAKQLEENTNESNG
;
A
#
# COMPACT_ATOMS: atom_id res chain seq x y z
N GLU A 1 4.87 -10.94 16.11
CA GLU A 1 3.68 -10.12 15.83
C GLU A 1 4.13 -8.73 15.39
N ILE A 2 3.49 -8.17 14.37
CA ILE A 2 3.74 -6.83 13.83
C ILE A 2 2.42 -6.06 13.90
N THR A 3 2.48 -4.84 14.44
CA THR A 3 1.36 -3.88 14.49
C THR A 3 1.78 -2.60 13.79
N THR A 4 1.10 -2.23 12.72
CA THR A 4 1.44 -1.06 11.90
C THR A 4 0.19 -0.39 11.31
N TYR A 5 0.39 0.68 10.56
CA TYR A 5 -0.67 1.34 9.80
C TYR A 5 -1.06 0.46 8.61
N PRO A 6 -2.36 0.30 8.29
CA PRO A 6 -2.84 -0.45 7.12
C PRO A 6 -2.59 0.32 5.81
N VAL A 7 -1.33 0.53 5.43
CA VAL A 7 -0.98 1.38 4.27
C VAL A 7 -1.52 0.80 2.96
N GLY A 8 -1.57 -0.52 2.79
CA GLY A 8 -2.20 -1.14 1.63
C GLY A 8 -3.69 -0.80 1.50
N GLU A 9 -4.42 -0.80 2.61
CA GLU A 9 -5.83 -0.41 2.66
C GLU A 9 -6.01 1.10 2.40
N LEU A 10 -5.16 1.94 3.00
CA LEU A 10 -5.12 3.39 2.74
C LEU A 10 -4.95 3.67 1.25
N LEU A 11 -3.99 3.01 0.59
CA LEU A 11 -3.75 3.18 -0.84
C LEU A 11 -4.93 2.69 -1.69
N SER A 12 -5.51 1.55 -1.34
CA SER A 12 -6.72 1.04 -2.01
C SER A 12 -7.88 2.03 -1.92
N ASN A 13 -8.19 2.53 -0.72
CA ASN A 13 -9.24 3.51 -0.49
C ASN A 13 -8.95 4.84 -1.22
N TYR A 14 -7.71 5.32 -1.15
CA TYR A 14 -7.27 6.50 -1.88
C TYR A 14 -7.50 6.36 -3.39
N MET A 15 -7.12 5.24 -4.00
CA MET A 15 -7.29 5.01 -5.43
C MET A 15 -8.76 4.96 -5.85
N VAL A 16 -9.61 4.30 -5.07
CA VAL A 16 -11.07 4.25 -5.31
C VAL A 16 -11.67 5.66 -5.30
N GLN A 17 -11.35 6.47 -4.29
CA GLN A 17 -11.85 7.83 -4.18
C GLN A 17 -11.26 8.77 -5.24
N LEU A 18 -9.96 8.64 -5.52
CA LEU A 18 -9.27 9.43 -6.52
C LEU A 18 -9.89 9.20 -7.90
N PHE A 19 -10.18 7.96 -8.27
CA PHE A 19 -10.79 7.63 -9.56
C PHE A 19 -12.12 8.38 -9.74
N SER A 20 -13.01 8.33 -8.75
CA SER A 20 -14.27 9.07 -8.80
C SER A 20 -14.08 10.59 -8.88
N LYS A 21 -13.16 11.15 -8.08
CA LYS A 21 -12.93 12.59 -7.98
C LYS A 21 -12.22 13.18 -9.19
N VAL A 22 -11.28 12.45 -9.81
CA VAL A 22 -10.55 12.92 -10.99
C VAL A 22 -11.50 13.15 -12.17
N PHE A 23 -12.52 12.32 -12.37
CA PHE A 23 -13.54 12.59 -13.39
C PHE A 23 -14.33 13.86 -13.09
N GLU A 24 -14.80 14.02 -11.85
CA GLU A 24 -15.52 15.23 -11.42
C GLU A 24 -14.67 16.49 -11.66
N TRP A 25 -13.41 16.44 -11.25
CA TRP A 25 -12.48 17.55 -11.40
C TRP A 25 -12.16 17.85 -12.86
N ALA A 26 -11.92 16.84 -13.69
CA ALA A 26 -11.71 17.03 -15.12
C ALA A 26 -12.89 17.74 -15.80
N PHE A 27 -14.13 17.40 -15.43
CA PHE A 27 -15.33 18.06 -15.97
C PHE A 27 -15.62 19.44 -15.36
N SER A 28 -15.01 19.77 -14.23
CA SER A 28 -15.15 21.09 -13.58
C SER A 28 -14.30 22.20 -14.24
N GLY A 29 -13.41 21.85 -15.17
CA GLY A 29 -12.58 22.81 -15.90
C GLY A 29 -11.39 23.37 -15.11
N ILE A 30 -11.02 22.73 -14.00
CA ILE A 30 -9.82 23.08 -13.24
C ILE A 30 -8.54 22.63 -13.96
N THR A 31 -7.42 23.23 -13.59
CA THR A 31 -6.11 22.93 -14.15
C THR A 31 -5.52 21.61 -13.62
N GLU A 32 -4.53 21.07 -14.32
CA GLU A 32 -3.78 19.87 -13.89
C GLU A 32 -3.04 20.10 -12.56
N GLU A 33 -2.53 21.32 -12.33
CA GLU A 33 -1.88 21.69 -11.07
C GLU A 33 -2.88 21.65 -9.90
N GLU A 34 -4.10 22.13 -10.11
CA GLU A 34 -5.17 22.05 -9.12
C GLU A 34 -5.63 20.60 -8.87
N ILE A 35 -5.70 19.76 -9.91
CA ILE A 35 -5.98 18.32 -9.77
C ILE A 35 -4.90 17.65 -8.92
N THR A 36 -3.63 17.97 -9.18
CA THR A 36 -2.50 17.43 -8.42
C THR A 36 -2.59 17.84 -6.96
N ALA A 37 -2.79 19.13 -6.68
CA ALA A 37 -2.95 19.62 -5.31
C ALA A 37 -4.11 18.93 -4.57
N LYS A 38 -5.28 18.80 -5.23
CA LYS A 38 -6.45 18.13 -4.65
C LYS A 38 -6.22 16.63 -4.42
N SER A 39 -5.49 15.95 -5.29
CA SER A 39 -5.12 14.55 -5.10
C SER A 39 -4.19 14.36 -3.90
N THR A 40 -3.20 15.24 -3.71
CA THR A 40 -2.34 15.22 -2.52
C THR A 40 -3.13 15.50 -1.24
N THR A 41 -4.01 16.50 -1.24
CA THR A 41 -4.90 16.78 -0.09
C THR A 41 -5.76 15.56 0.25
N LEU A 42 -6.38 14.93 -0.75
CA LEU A 42 -7.18 13.71 -0.53
C LEU A 42 -6.38 12.61 0.16
N PHE A 43 -5.14 12.35 -0.30
CA PHE A 43 -4.28 11.35 0.34
C PHE A 43 -3.97 11.71 1.79
N LEU A 44 -3.61 12.97 2.06
CA LEU A 44 -3.26 13.45 3.40
C LEU A 44 -4.46 13.40 4.36
N ASP A 45 -5.65 13.77 3.89
CA ASP A 45 -6.88 13.72 4.67
C ASP A 45 -7.20 12.28 5.07
N LEU A 46 -7.11 11.33 4.12
CA LEU A 46 -7.31 9.91 4.42
C LEU A 46 -6.25 9.39 5.38
N ALA A 47 -4.98 9.75 5.17
CA ALA A 47 -3.87 9.30 6.02
C ALA A 47 -3.96 9.84 7.46
N ALA A 48 -4.52 11.03 7.66
CA ALA A 48 -4.67 11.65 8.99
C ALA A 48 -5.62 10.87 9.91
N GLU A 49 -6.56 10.12 9.34
CA GLU A 49 -7.55 9.32 10.06
C GLU A 49 -7.08 7.87 10.30
N VAL A 50 -5.94 7.46 9.73
CA VAL A 50 -5.47 6.08 9.83
C VAL A 50 -4.77 5.81 11.17
N GLU A 51 -5.25 4.80 11.87
CA GLU A 51 -4.62 4.27 13.08
C GLU A 51 -3.84 2.97 12.82
N LYS A 52 -3.02 2.54 13.78
CA LYS A 52 -2.28 1.28 13.71
C LYS A 52 -3.19 0.08 13.99
N THR A 53 -4.03 -0.27 13.03
CA THR A 53 -5.00 -1.37 13.12
C THR A 53 -4.54 -2.65 12.41
N TYR A 54 -3.49 -2.58 11.60
CA TYR A 54 -2.96 -3.75 10.89
C TYR A 54 -2.12 -4.60 11.85
N VAL A 55 -2.65 -5.75 12.25
CA VAL A 55 -1.97 -6.72 13.12
C VAL A 55 -1.76 -8.02 12.35
N LYS A 56 -0.51 -8.48 12.25
CA LYS A 56 -0.18 -9.74 11.57
C LYS A 56 0.88 -10.53 12.35
N THR A 57 0.62 -11.81 12.55
CA THR A 57 1.61 -12.76 13.09
C THR A 57 2.15 -13.58 11.94
N VAL A 58 3.46 -13.45 11.71
CA VAL A 58 4.18 -14.05 10.58
C VAL A 58 5.43 -14.79 11.07
N PRO A 59 5.81 -15.90 10.43
CA PRO A 59 7.10 -16.52 10.69
C PRO A 59 8.24 -15.62 10.19
N VAL A 60 9.36 -15.60 10.93
CA VAL A 60 10.60 -14.94 10.52
C VAL A 60 11.67 -15.99 10.31
N TYR A 61 12.12 -16.13 9.08
CA TYR A 61 13.17 -17.07 8.71
C TYR A 61 14.53 -16.39 8.78
N MET A 62 15.48 -17.01 9.48
CA MET A 62 16.83 -16.47 9.67
C MET A 62 17.89 -17.48 9.24
N VAL A 63 19.04 -16.97 8.78
CA VAL A 63 20.23 -17.74 8.44
C VAL A 63 21.40 -17.29 9.29
N LYS A 64 22.21 -18.24 9.79
CA LYS A 64 23.41 -17.94 10.55
C LYS A 64 24.59 -17.80 9.60
N LYS A 65 25.20 -16.61 9.53
CA LYS A 65 26.43 -16.34 8.76
C LYS A 65 27.45 -15.66 9.67
N GLU A 66 28.69 -16.17 9.69
CA GLU A 66 29.79 -15.58 10.48
C GLU A 66 29.44 -15.36 11.96
N GLY A 67 28.69 -16.30 12.55
CA GLY A 67 28.24 -16.21 13.94
C GLY A 67 27.05 -15.28 14.19
N LYS A 68 26.56 -14.55 13.18
CA LYS A 68 25.41 -13.62 13.27
C LYS A 68 24.17 -14.22 12.63
N TRP A 69 23.01 -14.00 13.25
CA TRP A 69 21.72 -14.31 12.63
C TRP A 69 21.31 -13.15 11.73
N LEU A 70 21.05 -13.47 10.46
CA LEU A 70 20.57 -12.54 9.45
C LEU A 70 19.18 -12.98 9.01
N ILE A 71 18.30 -12.03 8.71
CA ILE A 71 17.00 -12.33 8.10
C ILE A 71 17.26 -12.97 6.73
N SER A 72 16.60 -14.09 6.44
CA SER A 72 16.68 -14.72 5.13
C SER A 72 16.14 -13.76 4.07
N GLY A 73 16.92 -13.47 3.04
CA GLY A 73 16.52 -12.57 1.96
C GLY A 73 15.53 -13.20 0.98
N ASN A 74 15.31 -12.47 -0.12
CA ASN A 74 14.40 -12.83 -1.22
C ASN A 74 12.95 -12.96 -0.73
N THR A 75 12.17 -13.82 -1.38
CA THR A 75 10.75 -14.06 -1.10
C THR A 75 10.49 -14.84 0.19
N THR A 76 11.53 -15.41 0.82
CA THR A 76 11.42 -16.24 2.05
C THR A 76 10.70 -15.52 3.19
N ASN A 77 10.92 -14.21 3.34
CA ASN A 77 10.28 -13.39 4.36
C ASN A 77 9.32 -12.36 3.73
N TYR A 78 8.72 -12.67 2.58
CA TYR A 78 7.79 -11.77 1.91
C TYR A 78 6.65 -11.34 2.83
N GLU A 79 6.02 -12.30 3.55
CA GLU A 79 4.94 -12.00 4.50
C GLU A 79 5.38 -11.07 5.63
N MET A 80 6.62 -11.19 6.08
CA MET A 80 7.20 -10.28 7.08
C MET A 80 7.38 -8.87 6.51
N MET A 81 7.90 -8.74 5.28
CA MET A 81 8.07 -7.43 4.63
C MET A 81 6.72 -6.78 4.31
N ASP A 82 5.73 -7.56 3.89
CA ASP A 82 4.36 -7.10 3.68
C ASP A 82 3.73 -6.63 4.99
N ALA A 83 3.90 -7.41 6.06
CA ALA A 83 3.43 -7.04 7.39
C ALA A 83 4.08 -5.74 7.91
N LEU A 84 5.38 -5.54 7.67
CA LEU A 84 6.09 -4.31 8.07
C LEU A 84 5.62 -3.08 7.29
N THR A 85 5.25 -3.27 6.02
CA THR A 85 4.74 -2.20 5.17
C THR A 85 3.24 -1.97 5.30
N GLY A 86 2.53 -2.78 6.09
CA GLY A 86 1.09 -2.65 6.29
C GLY A 86 0.26 -3.09 5.09
N GLY A 87 0.72 -4.11 4.37
CA GLY A 87 -0.03 -4.70 3.25
C GLY A 87 0.25 -4.06 1.88
N ILE A 88 1.29 -3.24 1.74
CA ILE A 88 1.60 -2.58 0.44
C ILE A 88 1.97 -3.60 -0.63
N LEU A 89 2.72 -4.66 -0.26
CA LEU A 89 3.18 -5.64 -1.24
C LEU A 89 2.01 -6.48 -1.75
N GLU A 90 1.11 -6.86 -0.84
CA GLU A 90 -0.14 -7.53 -1.19
C GLU A 90 -1.04 -6.65 -2.07
N PHE A 91 -1.19 -5.37 -1.74
CA PHE A 91 -1.93 -4.41 -2.59
C PHE A 91 -1.33 -4.31 -4.00
N ALA A 92 -0.01 -4.20 -4.12
CA ALA A 92 0.66 -4.14 -5.42
C ALA A 92 0.45 -5.41 -6.26
N LYS A 93 0.50 -6.58 -5.61
CA LYS A 93 0.23 -7.87 -6.24
C LYS A 93 -1.21 -7.97 -6.74
N GLN A 94 -2.18 -7.55 -5.93
CA GLN A 94 -3.59 -7.53 -6.33
C GLN A 94 -3.83 -6.60 -7.52
N LEU A 95 -3.17 -5.44 -7.56
CA LEU A 95 -3.26 -4.52 -8.69
C LEU A 95 -2.71 -5.15 -9.98
N GLU A 96 -1.57 -5.83 -9.90
CA GLU A 96 -0.96 -6.56 -11.02
C GLU A 96 -1.88 -7.68 -11.53
N GLU A 97 -2.42 -8.50 -10.63
CA GLU A 97 -3.34 -9.60 -10.96
C GLU A 97 -4.61 -9.07 -11.65
N ASN A 98 -5.26 -8.05 -11.08
CA ASN A 98 -6.46 -7.45 -11.65
C ASN A 98 -6.23 -6.82 -13.03
N THR A 99 -5.04 -6.25 -13.26
CA THR A 99 -4.69 -5.64 -14.55
C THR A 99 -4.39 -6.70 -15.61
N ASN A 100 -3.77 -7.82 -15.21
CA ASN A 100 -3.47 -8.93 -16.12
C ASN A 100 -4.74 -9.71 -16.50
N GLU A 101 -5.69 -9.90 -15.58
CA GLU A 101 -6.99 -10.52 -15.89
C GLU A 101 -7.85 -9.66 -16.82
N SER A 102 -7.77 -8.32 -16.72
CA SER A 102 -8.52 -7.41 -17.61
C SER A 102 -8.01 -7.37 -19.05
N ASN A 103 -6.82 -7.91 -19.33
CA ASN A 103 -6.18 -7.93 -20.66
C ASN A 103 -6.19 -9.33 -21.31
N GLY A 104 -6.85 -10.32 -20.69
CA GLY A 104 -6.98 -11.71 -21.16
C GLY A 104 -8.28 -12.01 -21.87
#